data_AF-A0AAW6U6K9-F1
#
_entry.id   AF-A0AAW6U6K9-F1
#
_cell.length_a   1.000
_cell.length_b   1.000
_cell.length_c   1.000
_cell.angle_alpha   90.00
_cell.angle_beta   90.00
_cell.angle_gamma   90.00
#
_symmetry.space_group_name_H-M   'P 1'
#
loop_
_entity.id
_entity.type
_entity.pdbx_description
1 polymer ?
#
loop_
_entity_poly.entity_id
_entity_poly.type
_entity_poly.pdbx_seq_one_letter_code
_entity_poly.pdbx_strand_id
1 'polypeptide(L)'
;MKIDDTIQALVKIRESIDTWVPERTTHPDALIADLNDLYVASTKNRDFDELFEYDDVGSPSITLIVSIEVEFDLQNVMENMRTRLHITQPGRADEIGNTGIVWSQGRYDFVYDDNLGALRISHQYSHKRVDTKSVSSIAKQMIDYAVAYLEEVKASA
;
A
#
# COMPACT_ATOMS: atom_id res chain seq x y z
N MET A 1 5.41 -10.84 -11.67
CA MET A 1 5.91 -11.50 -10.45
C MET A 1 4.83 -12.41 -9.87
N LYS A 2 5.19 -13.59 -9.32
CA LYS A 2 4.18 -14.44 -8.67
C LYS A 2 3.68 -13.75 -7.41
N ILE A 3 2.40 -13.91 -7.10
CA ILE A 3 1.78 -13.31 -5.92
C ILE A 3 2.53 -13.65 -4.62
N ASP A 4 3.08 -14.86 -4.51
CA ASP A 4 3.92 -15.29 -3.39
C ASP A 4 5.23 -14.50 -3.27
N ASP A 5 5.88 -14.19 -4.39
CA ASP A 5 7.11 -13.41 -4.41
C ASP A 5 6.81 -11.95 -3.99
N THR A 6 5.66 -11.40 -4.43
CA THR A 6 5.17 -10.08 -4.00
C THR A 6 4.91 -10.02 -2.50
N ILE A 7 4.18 -11.01 -1.96
CA ILE A 7 3.93 -11.10 -0.51
C ILE A 7 5.25 -11.18 0.26
N GLN A 8 6.19 -12.03 -0.16
CA GLN A 8 7.49 -12.14 0.50
C GLN A 8 8.30 -10.84 0.45
N ALA A 9 8.29 -10.12 -0.67
CA ALA A 9 8.96 -8.82 -0.78
C ALA A 9 8.36 -7.79 0.17
N LEU A 10 7.02 -7.69 0.23
CA LEU A 10 6.32 -6.80 1.14
C LEU A 10 6.61 -7.12 2.62
N VAL A 11 6.60 -8.40 3.00
CA VAL A 11 6.94 -8.82 4.37
C VAL A 11 8.37 -8.43 4.74
N LYS A 12 9.34 -8.63 3.84
CA LYS A 12 10.74 -8.21 4.09
C LYS A 12 10.88 -6.70 4.27
N ILE A 13 10.18 -5.91 3.46
CA ILE A 13 10.19 -4.45 3.59
C ILE A 13 9.60 -4.04 4.93
N ARG A 14 8.46 -4.63 5.31
CA ARG A 14 7.82 -4.39 6.61
C ARG A 14 8.75 -4.65 7.78
N GLU A 15 9.44 -5.80 7.79
CA GLU A 15 10.42 -6.16 8.81
C GLU A 15 11.61 -5.22 8.83
N SER A 16 12.06 -4.77 7.65
CA SER A 16 13.17 -3.83 7.51
C SER A 16 12.82 -2.44 8.04
N ILE A 17 11.55 -2.01 8.00
CA ILE A 17 11.13 -0.72 8.57
C ILE A 17 11.44 -0.67 10.09
N ASP A 18 11.31 -1.78 10.82
CA ASP A 18 11.65 -1.84 12.25
C ASP A 18 13.15 -1.73 12.55
N THR A 19 14.00 -2.18 11.62
CA THR A 19 15.46 -2.22 11.82
C THR A 19 16.18 -1.02 11.23
N TRP A 20 15.69 -0.45 10.13
CA TRP A 20 16.42 0.52 9.31
C TRP A 20 16.04 1.98 9.57
N VAL A 21 14.74 2.25 9.77
CA VAL A 21 14.20 3.61 9.93
C VAL A 21 14.79 4.38 11.12
N PRO A 22 15.03 3.78 12.29
CA PRO A 22 15.59 4.51 13.42
C PRO A 22 17.04 4.98 13.22
N GLU A 23 17.80 4.35 12.32
CA GLU A 23 19.25 4.54 12.22
C GLU A 23 19.69 5.49 11.10
N ARG A 24 18.91 5.61 10.01
CA ARG A 24 19.37 6.26 8.77
C ARG A 24 18.61 7.50 8.35
N THR A 25 17.36 7.65 8.78
CA THR A 25 16.45 8.54 8.07
C THR A 25 15.89 9.63 8.97
N THR A 26 16.22 10.89 8.64
CA THR A 26 15.79 12.07 9.42
C THR A 26 14.53 12.74 8.88
N HIS A 27 14.12 12.43 7.65
CA HIS A 27 12.97 13.04 6.98
C HIS A 27 12.06 12.01 6.29
N PRO A 28 10.74 12.22 6.26
CA PRO A 28 9.79 11.24 5.69
C PRO A 28 9.91 10.98 4.20
N ASP A 29 10.32 11.96 3.39
CA ASP A 29 10.61 11.81 1.97
C ASP A 29 11.77 10.82 1.73
N ALA A 30 12.86 11.00 2.48
CA ALA A 30 14.00 10.08 2.45
C ALA A 30 13.60 8.66 2.87
N LEU A 31 12.65 8.53 3.81
CA LEU A 31 12.13 7.22 4.23
C LEU A 31 11.40 6.53 3.09
N ILE A 32 10.55 7.25 2.36
CA ILE A 32 9.84 6.67 1.23
C ILE A 32 10.81 6.26 0.11
N ALA A 33 11.80 7.10 -0.20
CA ALA A 33 12.84 6.77 -1.17
C ALA A 33 13.62 5.50 -0.78
N ASP A 34 14.04 5.40 0.48
CA ASP A 34 14.72 4.23 1.04
C ASP A 34 13.88 2.93 0.90
N LEU A 35 12.56 3.02 1.11
CA LEU A 35 11.65 1.88 0.96
C LEU A 35 11.45 1.46 -0.50
N ASN A 36 11.41 2.43 -1.42
CA ASN A 36 11.37 2.16 -2.85
C ASN A 36 12.65 1.45 -3.32
N ASP A 37 13.83 1.92 -2.90
CA ASP A 37 15.11 1.29 -3.20
C ASP A 37 15.15 -0.17 -2.70
N LEU A 38 14.65 -0.42 -1.49
CA LEU A 38 14.57 -1.76 -0.92
C LEU A 38 13.63 -2.68 -1.73
N TYR A 39 12.51 -2.14 -2.22
CA TYR A 39 11.59 -2.87 -3.08
C TYR A 39 12.21 -3.23 -4.43
N VAL A 40 12.85 -2.27 -5.09
CA VAL A 40 13.57 -2.49 -6.37
C VAL A 40 14.64 -3.57 -6.20
N ALA A 41 15.43 -3.49 -5.14
CA ALA A 41 16.45 -4.50 -4.81
C ALA A 41 15.84 -5.89 -4.56
N SER A 42 14.64 -5.95 -4.00
CA SER A 42 13.96 -7.21 -3.62
C SER A 42 13.24 -7.90 -4.78
N THR A 43 12.72 -7.13 -5.74
CA THR A 43 11.83 -7.66 -6.79
C THR A 43 12.53 -7.93 -8.12
N LYS A 44 13.76 -7.42 -8.34
CA LYS A 44 14.46 -7.48 -9.64
C LYS A 44 13.59 -7.02 -10.83
N ASN A 45 12.49 -6.32 -10.55
CA ASN A 45 11.43 -6.00 -11.50
C ASN A 45 11.79 -4.68 -12.18
N ARG A 46 11.60 -4.61 -13.50
CA ARG A 46 12.00 -3.45 -14.34
C ARG A 46 10.81 -2.60 -14.80
N ASP A 47 9.59 -3.03 -14.52
CA ASP A 47 8.38 -2.47 -15.12
C ASP A 47 7.54 -1.62 -14.14
N PHE A 48 7.91 -1.57 -12.85
CA PHE A 48 7.31 -0.68 -11.85
C PHE A 48 8.41 0.10 -11.15
N ASP A 49 8.37 1.42 -11.26
CA ASP A 49 9.44 2.30 -10.78
C ASP A 49 9.41 2.49 -9.25
N GLU A 50 8.23 2.47 -8.61
CA GLU A 50 8.08 2.81 -7.18
C GLU A 50 6.98 1.99 -6.47
N LEU A 51 7.24 1.57 -5.22
CA LEU A 51 6.26 0.89 -4.35
C LEU A 51 5.37 1.90 -3.62
N PHE A 52 5.94 3.05 -3.28
CA PHE A 52 5.30 4.15 -2.57
C PHE A 52 5.47 5.45 -3.36
N GLU A 53 4.35 6.11 -3.65
CA GLU A 53 4.29 7.50 -4.07
C GLU A 53 4.17 8.39 -2.82
N TYR A 54 4.90 9.50 -2.80
CA TYR A 54 4.88 10.50 -1.73
C TYR A 54 4.58 11.87 -2.31
N ASP A 55 3.49 12.48 -1.87
CA ASP A 55 3.14 13.86 -2.18
C ASP A 55 3.14 14.68 -0.88
N ASP A 56 3.94 15.74 -0.84
CA ASP A 56 3.99 16.69 0.27
C ASP A 56 3.40 18.06 -0.06
N VAL A 57 2.79 18.24 -1.22
CA VAL A 57 2.25 19.53 -1.66
C VAL A 57 0.78 19.66 -1.24
N GLY A 58 0.50 20.64 -0.38
CA GLY A 58 -0.86 21.01 0.03
C GLY A 58 -1.48 20.05 1.05
N SER A 59 -1.84 18.84 0.62
CA SER A 59 -2.45 17.78 1.44
C SER A 59 -1.57 16.52 1.37
N PRO A 60 -0.60 16.37 2.29
CA PRO A 60 0.37 15.29 2.20
C PRO A 60 -0.29 13.91 2.17
N SER A 61 0.17 13.08 1.26
CA SER A 61 -0.32 11.71 1.09
C SER A 61 0.79 10.74 0.76
N ILE A 62 0.61 9.51 1.23
CA ILE A 62 1.42 8.37 0.84
C ILE A 62 0.50 7.40 0.13
N THR A 63 0.91 6.90 -1.02
CA THR A 63 0.18 5.89 -1.77
C THR A 63 1.07 4.67 -2.01
N LEU A 64 0.66 3.51 -1.51
CA LEU A 64 1.26 2.21 -1.80
C LEU A 64 0.63 1.66 -3.08
N ILE A 65 1.45 1.20 -4.02
CA ILE A 65 0.97 0.59 -5.28
C ILE A 65 1.54 -0.81 -5.43
N VAL A 66 0.68 -1.79 -5.63
CA VAL A 66 1.05 -3.20 -5.76
C VAL A 66 0.37 -3.81 -6.98
N SER A 67 1.17 -4.18 -7.99
CA SER A 67 0.70 -4.86 -9.19
C SER A 67 0.26 -6.29 -8.87
N ILE A 68 -0.84 -6.71 -9.47
CA ILE A 68 -1.45 -8.04 -9.34
C ILE A 68 -1.56 -8.65 -10.74
N GLU A 69 -0.69 -9.60 -11.04
CA GLU A 69 -0.58 -10.22 -12.38
C GLU A 69 -1.36 -11.54 -12.49
N VAL A 70 -2.41 -11.72 -11.68
CA VAL A 70 -3.27 -12.90 -11.70
C VAL A 70 -4.71 -12.48 -11.86
N GLU A 71 -5.52 -13.27 -12.56
CA GLU A 71 -6.97 -13.08 -12.57
C GLU A 71 -7.54 -13.53 -11.22
N PHE A 72 -8.52 -12.78 -10.71
CA PHE A 72 -9.19 -13.08 -9.44
C PHE A 72 -10.60 -12.48 -9.43
N ASP A 73 -11.45 -12.99 -8.53
CA ASP A 73 -12.77 -12.40 -8.29
C ASP A 73 -12.64 -11.19 -7.35
N LEU A 74 -12.57 -10.00 -7.96
CA LEU A 74 -12.48 -8.74 -7.24
C LEU A 74 -13.62 -8.56 -6.23
N GLN A 75 -14.84 -8.95 -6.58
CA GLN A 75 -15.98 -8.77 -5.68
C GLN A 75 -15.82 -9.65 -4.43
N ASN A 76 -15.45 -10.91 -4.61
CA ASN A 76 -15.24 -11.84 -3.50
C ASN A 76 -14.08 -11.42 -2.59
N VAL A 77 -12.93 -11.04 -3.17
CA VAL A 77 -11.78 -10.53 -2.41
C VAL A 77 -12.16 -9.32 -1.56
N MET A 78 -12.94 -8.39 -2.13
CA MET A 78 -13.42 -7.19 -1.46
C MET A 78 -14.37 -7.51 -0.29
N GLU A 79 -15.31 -8.42 -0.49
CA GLU A 79 -16.25 -8.85 0.55
C GLU A 79 -15.53 -9.55 1.72
N ASN A 80 -14.54 -10.39 1.42
CA ASN A 80 -13.70 -11.03 2.44
C ASN A 80 -12.84 -10.01 3.20
N MET A 81 -12.19 -9.08 2.49
CA MET A 81 -11.40 -8.02 3.10
C MET A 81 -12.23 -7.14 4.02
N ARG A 82 -13.45 -6.78 3.59
CA ARG A 82 -14.40 -6.02 4.42
C ARG A 82 -14.75 -6.75 5.71
N THR A 83 -14.99 -8.06 5.61
CA THR A 83 -15.30 -8.92 6.76
C THR A 83 -14.11 -9.02 7.71
N ARG A 84 -12.91 -9.30 7.18
CA ARG A 84 -11.65 -9.45 7.94
C ARG A 84 -11.29 -8.16 8.69
N LEU A 85 -11.49 -7.00 8.05
CA LEU A 85 -11.19 -5.69 8.63
C LEU A 85 -12.34 -5.08 9.44
N HIS A 86 -13.45 -5.81 9.63
CA HIS A 86 -14.61 -5.37 10.41
C HIS A 86 -15.21 -4.03 9.95
N ILE A 87 -15.26 -3.81 8.64
CA ILE A 87 -15.69 -2.54 8.06
C ILE A 87 -17.21 -2.52 7.93
N THR A 88 -17.85 -1.75 8.80
CA THR A 88 -19.29 -1.75 8.96
C THR A 88 -20.01 -1.01 7.84
N GLN A 89 -19.43 0.04 7.26
CA GLN A 89 -19.98 0.74 6.09
C GLN A 89 -18.83 1.24 5.21
N PRO A 90 -18.91 1.09 3.87
CA PRO A 90 -18.01 1.83 2.99
C PRO A 90 -18.25 3.33 3.24
N GLY A 91 -17.19 4.07 3.59
CA GLY A 91 -17.23 5.52 3.53
C GLY A 91 -17.70 5.95 2.13
N ARG A 92 -18.33 7.11 2.01
CA ARG A 92 -18.44 7.74 0.69
C ARG A 92 -17.03 7.80 0.14
N ALA A 93 -16.81 7.18 -1.01
CA ALA A 93 -15.54 7.27 -1.73
C ALA A 93 -15.18 8.75 -1.81
N ASP A 94 -14.13 9.17 -1.13
CA ASP A 94 -13.52 10.45 -1.42
C ASP A 94 -12.93 10.30 -2.83
N GLU A 95 -13.38 11.16 -3.73
CA GLU A 95 -13.09 11.14 -5.15
C GLU A 95 -11.58 11.35 -5.39
N ILE A 96 -10.78 10.30 -5.24
CA ILE A 96 -9.42 10.23 -5.77
C ILE A 96 -9.48 9.35 -7.02
N GLY A 97 -9.64 10.02 -8.17
CA GLY A 97 -9.20 9.52 -9.47
C GLY A 97 -9.92 8.30 -10.03
N ASN A 98 -10.79 8.56 -11.01
CA ASN A 98 -11.31 7.66 -12.05
C ASN A 98 -10.71 6.24 -12.16
N THR A 99 -11.63 5.28 -12.34
CA THR A 99 -11.46 3.85 -12.68
C THR A 99 -10.95 2.92 -11.56
N GLY A 100 -11.85 2.53 -10.64
CA GLY A 100 -11.62 1.45 -9.69
C GLY A 100 -12.71 1.33 -8.62
N ILE A 101 -12.79 0.20 -7.91
CA ILE A 101 -13.66 0.05 -6.72
C ILE A 101 -12.96 0.69 -5.52
N VAL A 102 -13.56 1.75 -4.98
CA VAL A 102 -13.03 2.50 -3.84
C VAL A 102 -13.70 2.09 -2.53
N TRP A 103 -12.92 1.80 -1.50
CA TRP A 103 -13.40 1.65 -0.12
C TRP A 103 -12.37 2.19 0.87
N SER A 104 -12.81 2.46 2.10
CA SER A 104 -11.95 3.08 3.11
C SER A 104 -11.98 2.33 4.42
N GLN A 105 -10.85 2.30 5.11
CA GLN A 105 -10.72 1.89 6.51
C GLN A 105 -10.02 2.98 7.31
N GLY A 106 -10.80 3.73 8.10
CA GLY A 106 -10.27 4.87 8.84
C GLY A 106 -9.78 5.97 7.90
N ARG A 107 -8.45 6.08 7.73
CA ARG A 107 -7.79 7.06 6.84
C ARG A 107 -7.08 6.41 5.65
N TYR A 108 -7.27 5.11 5.47
CA TYR A 108 -6.70 4.36 4.37
C TYR A 108 -7.76 4.15 3.32
N ASP A 109 -7.53 4.67 2.13
CA ASP A 109 -8.39 4.50 0.96
C ASP A 109 -7.80 3.43 0.06
N PHE A 110 -8.62 2.53 -0.43
CA PHE A 110 -8.25 1.38 -1.23
C PHE A 110 -8.90 1.48 -2.59
N VAL A 111 -8.11 1.32 -3.65
CA VAL A 111 -8.58 1.34 -5.04
C VAL A 111 -7.92 0.18 -5.77
N TYR A 112 -8.71 -0.66 -6.44
CA TYR A 112 -8.17 -1.54 -7.47
C TYR A 112 -8.30 -0.85 -8.82
N ASP A 113 -7.18 -0.52 -9.44
CA ASP A 113 -7.10 0.12 -10.76
C ASP A 113 -7.00 -0.97 -11.83
N ASP A 114 -8.13 -1.23 -12.51
CA ASP A 114 -8.24 -2.25 -13.57
C ASP A 114 -7.30 -1.96 -14.74
N ASN A 115 -6.98 -0.69 -15.03
CA ASN A 115 -6.12 -0.32 -16.16
C ASN A 115 -4.65 -0.65 -15.86
N LEU A 116 -4.25 -0.50 -14.60
CA LEU A 116 -2.90 -0.81 -14.13
C LEU A 116 -2.76 -2.25 -13.62
N GLY A 117 -3.88 -2.96 -13.41
CA GLY A 117 -3.90 -4.25 -12.74
C GLY A 117 -3.30 -4.16 -11.34
N ALA A 118 -3.57 -3.08 -10.61
CA ALA A 118 -2.84 -2.77 -9.37
C ALA A 118 -3.78 -2.38 -8.22
N LEU A 119 -3.44 -2.85 -7.02
CA LEU A 119 -4.01 -2.34 -5.77
C LEU A 119 -3.27 -1.05 -5.38
N ARG A 120 -4.03 0.01 -5.12
CA ARG A 120 -3.56 1.27 -4.56
C ARG A 120 -4.14 1.46 -3.18
N ILE A 121 -3.30 1.72 -2.19
CA ILE A 121 -3.71 2.11 -0.84
C ILE A 121 -3.20 3.52 -0.62
N SER A 122 -4.04 4.48 -0.29
CA SER A 122 -3.65 5.88 -0.05
C SER A 122 -3.93 6.28 1.39
N HIS A 123 -3.08 7.13 1.96
CA HIS A 123 -3.26 7.68 3.30
C HIS A 123 -2.93 9.17 3.31
N GLN A 124 -3.93 10.00 3.60
CA GLN A 124 -3.72 11.43 3.81
C GLN A 124 -3.32 11.71 5.27
N TYR A 125 -2.28 12.52 5.44
CA TYR A 125 -1.79 12.92 6.76
C TYR A 125 -1.58 14.43 6.84
N SER A 126 -1.54 14.94 8.07
CA SER A 126 -1.38 16.38 8.30
C SER A 126 0.07 16.78 8.27
N HIS A 127 0.38 17.93 7.65
CA HIS A 127 1.68 18.62 7.75
C HIS A 127 2.18 18.82 9.19
N LYS A 128 1.30 18.79 10.20
CA LYS A 128 1.69 18.92 11.62
C LYS A 128 2.18 17.62 12.26
N ARG A 129 2.02 16.48 11.59
CA ARG A 129 2.40 15.13 12.07
C ARG A 129 3.38 14.43 11.13
N VAL A 130 4.16 15.23 10.39
CA VAL A 130 5.16 14.74 9.41
C VAL A 130 6.44 14.45 10.17
N ASP A 131 6.44 13.31 10.86
CA ASP A 131 7.62 12.74 11.48
C ASP A 131 7.85 11.32 10.94
N THR A 132 9.10 10.88 10.90
CA THR A 132 9.49 9.58 10.33
C THR A 132 8.85 8.40 11.08
N LYS A 133 8.51 8.55 12.37
CA LYS A 133 7.82 7.52 13.14
C LYS A 133 6.35 7.41 12.72
N SER A 134 5.67 8.52 12.48
CA SER A 134 4.32 8.53 11.94
C SER A 134 4.27 7.93 10.54
N VAL A 135 5.17 8.33 9.65
CA VAL A 135 5.22 7.83 8.27
C VAL A 135 5.61 6.35 8.20
N SER A 136 6.58 5.89 8.98
CA SER A 136 6.89 4.45 9.07
C SER A 136 5.73 3.61 9.61
N SER A 137 4.97 4.13 10.57
CA SER A 137 3.77 3.45 11.07
C SER A 137 2.68 3.36 10.00
N ILE A 138 2.50 4.41 9.21
CA ILE A 138 1.56 4.44 8.08
C ILE A 138 1.99 3.42 7.02
N ALA A 139 3.25 3.46 6.58
CA ALA A 139 3.81 2.54 5.58
C ALA A 139 3.67 1.07 6.01
N LYS A 140 3.97 0.73 7.28
CA LYS A 140 3.76 -0.62 7.82
C LYS A 140 2.31 -1.07 7.72
N GLN A 141 1.38 -0.20 8.12
CA GLN A 141 -0.04 -0.52 8.10
C GLN A 141 -0.54 -0.73 6.66
N MET A 142 -0.05 0.08 5.71
CA MET A 142 -0.37 -0.09 4.29
C MET A 142 0.15 -1.43 3.76
N ILE A 143 1.39 -1.80 4.11
CA ILE A 143 1.95 -3.11 3.75
C ILE A 143 1.14 -4.26 4.35
N ASP A 144 0.75 -4.15 5.62
CA ASP A 144 -0.09 -5.16 6.29
C ASP A 144 -1.42 -5.36 5.57
N TYR A 145 -2.06 -4.27 5.15
CA TYR A 145 -3.28 -4.35 4.37
C TYR A 145 -3.08 -4.92 2.96
N ALA A 146 -1.99 -4.55 2.27
CA ALA A 146 -1.68 -5.10 0.96
C ALA A 146 -1.38 -6.60 1.03
N VAL A 147 -0.62 -7.06 2.03
CA VAL A 147 -0.38 -8.49 2.26
C VAL A 147 -1.69 -9.23 2.49
N ALA A 148 -2.57 -8.72 3.37
CA ALA A 148 -3.87 -9.34 3.60
C ALA A 148 -4.72 -9.40 2.32
N TYR A 149 -4.71 -8.34 1.50
CA TYR A 149 -5.41 -8.32 0.22
C TYR A 149 -4.85 -9.37 -0.75
N LEU A 150 -3.53 -9.46 -0.90
CA LEU A 150 -2.89 -10.46 -1.76
C LEU A 150 -3.13 -11.91 -1.28
N GLU A 151 -3.24 -12.14 0.03
CA GLU A 151 -3.64 -13.44 0.58
C GLU A 151 -5.07 -13.82 0.15
N GLU A 152 -6.01 -12.88 0.17
CA GLU A 152 -7.38 -13.11 -0.31
C GLU A 152 -7.41 -13.35 -1.83
N VAL A 153 -6.67 -12.55 -2.60
CA VAL A 153 -6.51 -12.77 -4.05
C VAL A 153 -6.01 -14.18 -4.32
N LYS A 154 -4.95 -14.61 -3.62
CA LYS A 154 -4.39 -15.96 -3.71
C LYS A 154 -5.40 -17.05 -3.33
N ALA A 155 -6.26 -16.82 -2.34
CA ALA A 155 -7.28 -17.78 -1.94
C ALA A 155 -8.45 -17.87 -2.93
N SER A 156 -8.66 -16.82 -3.74
CA SER A 156 -9.74 -16.71 -4.72
C SER A 156 -9.38 -17.13 -6.16
N ALA A 157 -8.09 -17.25 -6.46
CA ALA A 157 -7.54 -17.63 -7.76
C ALA A 157 -7.28 -19.15 -7.86
#